data_AF-D7REJ8-F1
#
_entry.id   AF-D7REJ8-F1
#
_cell.length_a   1.000
_cell.length_b   1.000
_cell.length_c   1.000
_cell.angle_alpha   90.00
_cell.angle_beta   90.00
_cell.angle_gamma   90.00
#
_symmetry.space_group_name_H-M   'P 1'
#
loop_
_entity.id
_entity.type
_entity.pdbx_description
1 polymer ?
#
loop_
_entity_poly.entity_id
_entity_poly.type
_entity_poly.pdbx_seq_one_letter_code
_entity_poly.pdbx_strand_id
1 'polypeptide(L)' 'MKRRAGEREKKLKKKRLLEELGKNRLPYMTPVDADFHQLWKSKYSKLIFRKSDTVPEELHQMVHQLKKLLIGT' A
#
# COMPACT_ATOMS: atom_id res chain seq x y z
N MET A 1 17.31 -34.21 -25.65
CA MET A 1 16.39 -34.10 -24.48
C MET A 1 16.77 -33.01 -23.43
N LYS A 2 17.74 -32.11 -23.65
CA LYS A 2 18.18 -31.13 -22.62
C LYS A 2 17.29 -29.89 -22.42
N ARG A 3 16.33 -29.61 -23.32
CA ARG A 3 15.48 -28.39 -23.25
C ARG A 3 14.39 -28.43 -22.15
N ARG A 4 13.94 -29.61 -21.73
CA ARG A 4 12.86 -29.77 -20.74
C ARG A 4 13.31 -29.60 -19.28
N ALA A 5 14.58 -29.81 -18.98
CA ALA A 5 15.11 -29.70 -17.60
C ALA A 5 15.20 -28.24 -17.13
N GLY A 6 15.70 -27.33 -17.98
CA GLY A 6 15.79 -25.91 -17.63
C GLY A 6 14.43 -25.22 -17.49
N GLU A 7 13.41 -25.68 -18.22
CA GLU A 7 12.05 -25.16 -18.11
C GLU A 7 11.40 -25.51 -16.76
N ARG A 8 11.63 -26.74 -16.27
CA ARG A 8 11.18 -27.18 -14.95
C ARG A 8 11.85 -26.39 -13.84
N GLU A 9 13.15 -26.14 -13.95
CA GLU A 9 13.89 -25.35 -12.96
C GLU A 9 13.42 -23.89 -12.92
N LYS A 10 13.20 -23.26 -14.07
CA LYS A 10 12.62 -21.90 -14.16
C LYS A 10 11.23 -21.84 -13.53
N LYS A 11 10.38 -22.85 -13.77
CA LYS A 11 9.03 -22.93 -13.21
C LYS A 11 9.06 -23.09 -11.68
N LEU A 12 10.03 -23.83 -11.16
CA LEU A 12 10.24 -24.00 -9.72
C LEU A 12 10.71 -22.70 -9.05
N LYS A 13 11.68 -21.99 -9.67
CA LYS A 13 12.13 -20.67 -9.20
C LYS A 13 11.00 -19.64 -9.20
N LYS A 14 10.18 -19.60 -10.26
CA LYS A 14 9.00 -18.71 -10.34
C LYS A 14 8.01 -18.98 -9.21
N LYS A 15 7.71 -20.26 -8.90
CA LYS A 15 6.83 -20.61 -7.78
C LYS A 15 7.40 -20.15 -6.42
N ARG A 16 8.69 -20.39 -6.17
CA ARG A 16 9.34 -19.95 -4.92
C ARG A 16 9.30 -18.44 -4.74
N LEU A 17 9.61 -17.69 -5.80
CA LEU A 17 9.54 -16.21 -5.78
C LEU A 17 8.11 -15.70 -5.53
N LEU A 18 7.10 -16.33 -6.15
CA LEU A 18 5.70 -15.96 -5.90
C LEU A 18 5.26 -16.27 -4.46
N GLU A 19 5.75 -17.37 -3.89
CA GLU A 19 5.45 -17.74 -2.51
C GLU A 19 6.15 -16.80 -1.51
N GLU A 20 7.39 -16.40 -1.80
CA GLU A 20 8.14 -15.42 -0.99
C GLU A 20 7.50 -14.02 -1.05
N LEU A 21 7.06 -13.60 -2.24
CA LEU A 21 6.29 -12.37 -2.41
C LEU A 21 4.93 -12.45 -1.72
N GLY A 22 4.26 -13.62 -1.76
CA GLY A 22 3.00 -13.87 -1.07
C GLY A 22 3.11 -13.81 0.45
N LYS A 23 4.21 -14.32 1.03
CA LYS A 23 4.50 -14.23 2.47
C LYS A 23 4.79 -12.80 2.93
N ASN A 24 5.32 -11.96 2.04
CA ASN A 24 5.59 -10.54 2.31
C ASN A 24 4.46 -9.60 1.90
N ARG A 25 3.33 -10.12 1.38
CA ARG A 25 2.16 -9.28 1.09
C ARG A 25 1.57 -8.80 2.41
N LEU A 26 1.65 -7.49 2.63
CA LEU A 26 0.93 -6.84 3.71
C LEU A 26 -0.57 -6.97 3.43
N PRO A 27 -1.36 -7.48 4.39
CA PRO A 27 -2.80 -7.56 4.23
C PRO A 27 -3.37 -6.15 4.07
N TYR A 28 -4.41 -6.00 3.23
CA TYR A 28 -5.20 -4.79 3.24
C TYR A 28 -6.00 -4.77 4.54
N MET A 29 -5.68 -3.83 5.41
CA MET A 29 -6.34 -3.67 6.71
C MET A 29 -6.87 -2.25 6.83
N THR A 30 -7.98 -2.13 7.52
CA THR A 30 -8.71 -0.91 7.81
C THR A 30 -8.67 -0.61 9.31
N PRO A 31 -8.93 0.63 9.76
CA PRO A 31 -8.97 0.96 11.19
C PRO A 31 -9.98 0.15 12.02
N VAL A 32 -10.92 -0.54 11.38
CA VAL A 32 -11.90 -1.44 12.01
C VAL A 32 -11.24 -2.76 12.44
N ASP A 33 -10.17 -3.16 11.78
CA ASP A 33 -9.47 -4.40 12.06
C ASP A 33 -8.61 -4.28 13.33
N ALA A 34 -8.72 -5.24 14.24
CA ALA A 34 -8.04 -5.22 15.53
C ALA A 34 -6.51 -5.12 15.39
N ASP A 35 -5.95 -5.78 14.37
CA ASP A 35 -4.50 -5.83 14.13
C ASP A 35 -3.98 -4.59 13.37
N PHE A 36 -4.86 -3.70 12.88
CA PHE A 36 -4.48 -2.54 12.08
C PHE A 36 -3.49 -1.63 12.80
N HIS A 37 -3.77 -1.33 14.08
CA HIS A 37 -2.93 -0.44 14.88
C HIS A 37 -1.54 -1.06 15.15
N GLN A 38 -1.46 -2.38 15.32
CA GLN A 38 -0.22 -3.11 15.52
C GLN A 38 0.61 -3.21 14.22
N LEU A 39 -0.06 -3.46 13.10
CA LEU A 39 0.57 -3.48 11.78
C LEU A 39 1.10 -2.10 11.40
N TRP A 40 0.31 -1.04 11.67
CA TRP A 40 0.71 0.34 11.41
C TRP A 40 1.99 0.71 12.16
N LYS A 41 2.05 0.40 13.46
CA LYS A 41 3.23 0.68 14.30
C LYS A 41 4.47 -0.08 13.85
N SER A 42 4.34 -1.31 13.39
CA SER A 42 5.49 -2.17 13.05
C SER A 42 6.00 -1.98 11.62
N LYS A 43 5.10 -1.90 10.64
CA LYS A 43 5.44 -1.88 9.21
C LYS A 43 5.31 -0.49 8.58
N TYR A 44 4.47 0.38 9.15
CA TYR A 44 4.18 1.71 8.62
C TYR A 44 4.57 2.82 9.60
N SER A 45 5.65 2.63 10.36
CA SER A 45 6.12 3.59 11.38
C SER A 45 6.45 4.98 10.83
N LYS A 46 6.75 5.10 9.54
CA LYS A 46 7.00 6.37 8.83
C LYS A 46 5.74 7.02 8.25
N LEU A 47 4.60 6.33 8.28
CA LEU A 47 3.33 6.82 7.75
C LEU A 47 2.59 7.58 8.86
N ILE A 48 2.43 8.89 8.67
CA ILE A 48 1.76 9.76 9.64
C ILE A 48 0.40 10.13 9.06
N PHE A 49 -0.65 9.71 9.75
CA PHE A 49 -2.00 10.15 9.44
C PHE A 49 -2.33 11.41 10.24
N ARG A 50 -2.51 12.54 9.55
CA ARG A 50 -3.00 13.79 10.15
C ARG A 50 -4.45 13.98 9.74
N LYS A 51 -5.33 14.09 10.74
CA LYS A 51 -6.75 14.31 10.49
C LYS A 51 -7.02 15.74 10.04
N SER A 52 -8.13 15.96 9.34
CA SER A 52 -8.50 17.27 8.79
C SER A 52 -8.72 18.33 9.87
N ASP A 53 -9.18 17.93 11.05
CA ASP A 53 -9.35 18.75 12.25
C ASP A 53 -8.05 19.40 12.75
N THR A 54 -6.88 18.89 12.33
CA THR A 54 -5.58 19.50 12.66
C THR A 54 -5.16 20.61 11.72
N VAL A 55 -5.92 20.86 10.65
CA VAL A 55 -5.61 21.84 9.62
C VAL A 55 -6.63 22.98 9.68
N PRO A 56 -6.20 24.26 9.60
CA PRO A 56 -7.11 25.39 9.62
C PRO A 56 -8.16 25.32 8.50
N GLU A 57 -9.41 25.68 8.85
CA GLU A 57 -10.55 25.64 7.93
C GLU A 57 -10.33 26.51 6.68
N GLU A 58 -9.71 27.68 6.85
CA GLU A 58 -9.37 28.59 5.74
C GLU A 58 -8.44 27.92 4.71
N LEU A 59 -7.51 27.09 5.18
CA LEU A 59 -6.60 26.35 4.30
C LEU A 59 -7.33 25.23 3.57
N HIS A 60 -8.27 24.55 4.25
CA HIS A 60 -9.15 23.56 3.59
C HIS A 60 -9.95 24.19 2.45
N GLN A 61 -10.58 25.34 2.71
CA GLN A 61 -11.41 26.03 1.72
C GLN A 61 -10.58 26.52 0.53
N MET A 62 -9.44 27.15 0.78
CA MET A 62 -8.56 27.66 -0.28
C MET A 62 -8.02 26.55 -1.18
N VAL A 63 -7.54 25.45 -0.58
CA VAL A 63 -7.04 24.30 -1.36
C VAL A 63 -8.18 23.62 -2.13
N HIS A 64 -9.37 23.52 -1.53
CA HIS A 64 -10.54 22.94 -2.18
C HIS A 64 -10.99 23.77 -3.40
N GLN A 65 -11.00 25.10 -3.28
CA GLN A 65 -11.30 26.01 -4.39
C GLN A 65 -10.24 25.94 -5.50
N LEU A 66 -8.95 25.96 -5.15
CA LEU A 66 -7.85 25.78 -6.10
C LEU A 66 -7.95 24.44 -6.84
N LYS A 67 -8.28 23.37 -6.12
CA LYS A 67 -8.49 22.04 -6.70
C LYS A 67 -9.65 22.06 -7.71
N LYS A 68 -10.77 22.72 -7.40
CA LYS A 68 -11.90 22.86 -8.35
C LYS A 68 -11.48 23.60 -9.62
N LEU A 69 -10.74 24.70 -9.48
CA LEU A 69 -10.23 25.49 -10.61
C LEU A 69 -9.26 24.70 -11.49
N LEU A 70 -8.39 23.88 -10.89
CA LEU A 70 -7.41 23.07 -11.61
C LEU A 70 -8.03 21.85 -12.33
N ILE A 71 -9.08 21.27 -11.76
CA ILE A 71 -9.75 20.09 -12.34
C ILE A 71 -10.85 20.50 -13.34
N GLY A 72 -11.22 21.78 -13.39
CA GLY A 72 -12.15 22.31 -14.38
C GLY A 72 -13.58 21.76 -14.21
N THR A 73 -14.06 21.72 -12.96
CA THR A 73 -15.49 21.44 -12.64
C THR A 73 -16.25 22.72 -12.38
#